data_AF-A0A7C2UWA3-F1
#
_entry.id   AF-A0A7C2UWA3-F1
#
_cell.length_a   1.000
_cell.length_b   1.000
_cell.length_c   1.000
_cell.angle_alpha   90.00
_cell.angle_beta   90.00
_cell.angle_gamma   90.00
#
_symmetry.space_group_name_H-M   'P 1'
#
loop_
_entity.id
_entity.type
_entity.pdbx_description
1 polymer ?
#
loop_
_entity_poly.entity_id
_entity_poly.type
_entity_poly.pdbx_seq_one_letter_code
_entity_poly.pdbx_strand_id
1 'polypeptide(L)'
;MYTITIPKRLAEELKGRGIEPPESYLVDLISRHLGLDPEITADAHMELAVMFLEEGKGLIDKDPVQASEKLYKATEEAIKALTIHYKLDTVLNKVNERGRWTVAELEKAVEAINERLGEWFRVAWDEANYLHVWGFHETKLDANAIKVRQSNIEKMVKKTQEIIMSSTH
;
A
#
# COMPACT_ATOMS: atom_id res chain seq x y z
N MET A 1 -3.53 0.41 19.28
CA MET A 1 -4.13 1.12 18.14
C MET A 1 -4.97 2.26 18.68
N TYR A 2 -4.80 3.47 18.14
CA TYR A 2 -5.65 4.62 18.46
C TYR A 2 -6.65 4.81 17.31
N THR A 3 -7.89 5.18 17.62
CA THR A 3 -8.89 5.53 16.61
C THR A 3 -8.87 7.03 16.37
N ILE A 4 -8.66 7.44 15.13
CA ILE A 4 -8.77 8.84 14.71
C ILE A 4 -10.10 9.03 13.99
N THR A 5 -10.90 10.01 14.41
CA THR A 5 -12.13 10.38 13.71
C THR A 5 -11.87 11.61 12.84
N ILE A 6 -12.09 11.47 11.53
CA ILE A 6 -11.99 12.59 10.59
C ILE A 6 -13.36 13.28 10.47
N PRO A 7 -13.46 14.59 10.73
CA PRO A 7 -14.70 15.34 10.52
C PRO A 7 -15.22 15.19 9.09
N LYS A 8 -16.54 15.00 8.94
CA LYS A 8 -17.20 14.70 7.65
C LYS A 8 -16.76 15.61 6.51
N ARG A 9 -16.71 16.93 6.73
CA ARG A 9 -16.31 17.91 5.71
C ARG A 9 -14.88 17.68 5.21
N LEU A 10 -13.96 17.27 6.10
CA LEU A 10 -12.58 16.95 5.70
C LEU A 10 -12.52 15.62 4.95
N ALA A 11 -13.29 14.61 5.36
CA ALA A 11 -13.37 13.34 4.65
C ALA A 11 -13.89 13.53 3.21
N GLU A 12 -14.90 14.38 3.02
CA GLU A 12 -15.43 14.75 1.70
C GLU A 12 -14.39 15.46 0.83
N GLU A 13 -13.59 16.37 1.40
CA GLU A 13 -12.49 17.05 0.70
C GLU A 13 -11.37 16.09 0.29
N LEU A 14 -10.98 15.15 1.17
CA LEU A 14 -9.99 14.12 0.86
C LEU A 14 -10.47 13.26 -0.31
N LYS A 15 -11.70 12.78 -0.24
CA LYS A 15 -12.34 12.01 -1.30
C LYS A 15 -12.43 12.78 -2.62
N GLY A 16 -12.87 14.04 -2.57
CA GLY A 16 -12.96 14.90 -3.77
C GLY A 16 -11.60 15.15 -4.45
N ARG A 17 -10.50 15.00 -3.70
CA ARG A 17 -9.12 15.10 -4.21
C ARG A 17 -8.54 13.74 -4.64
N GLY A 18 -9.29 12.64 -4.48
CA GLY A 18 -8.82 11.28 -4.73
C GLY A 18 -7.76 10.81 -3.73
N ILE A 19 -7.87 11.25 -2.48
CA ILE A 19 -6.98 10.82 -1.39
C ILE A 19 -7.73 9.77 -0.56
N GLU A 20 -7.55 8.50 -0.91
CA GLU A 20 -8.07 7.35 -0.19
C GLU A 20 -7.02 6.21 -0.21
N PRO A 21 -6.75 5.51 0.90
CA PRO A 21 -7.40 5.63 2.20
C PRO A 21 -6.79 6.78 3.04
N PRO A 22 -7.58 7.54 3.83
CA PRO A 22 -7.09 8.65 4.65
C PRO A 22 -5.97 8.28 5.63
N GLU A 23 -5.99 7.05 6.15
CA GLU A 23 -5.01 6.51 7.08
C GLU A 23 -3.58 6.57 6.50
N SER A 24 -3.42 6.16 5.24
CA SER A 24 -2.14 6.21 4.53
C SER A 24 -1.64 7.65 4.35
N TYR A 25 -2.54 8.55 3.95
CA TYR A 25 -2.19 9.97 3.78
C TYR A 25 -1.81 10.65 5.12
N LEU A 26 -2.44 10.25 6.22
CA LEU A 26 -2.11 10.77 7.55
C LEU A 26 -0.73 10.31 8.01
N VAL A 27 -0.29 9.10 7.68
CA VAL A 27 1.08 8.63 7.95
C VAL A 27 2.08 9.58 7.26
N ASP A 28 1.95 9.78 5.94
CA ASP A 28 2.83 10.68 5.19
C ASP A 28 2.82 12.11 5.75
N LEU A 29 1.64 12.63 6.08
CA LEU A 29 1.46 14.00 6.57
C LEU A 29 2.11 14.21 7.93
N ILE A 30 1.87 13.29 8.88
CA ILE A 30 2.43 13.34 10.23
C ILE A 30 3.93 13.18 10.17
N SER A 31 4.44 12.19 9.45
CA SER A 31 5.87 11.93 9.31
C SER A 31 6.61 13.13 8.74
N ARG A 32 6.08 13.74 7.68
CA ARG A 32 6.68 14.95 7.08
C ARG A 32 6.60 16.15 8.01
N HIS A 33 5.47 16.37 8.67
CA HIS A 33 5.26 17.53 9.54
C HIS A 33 6.14 17.50 10.79
N LEU A 34 6.35 16.31 11.37
CA LEU A 34 7.16 16.13 12.57
C LEU A 34 8.64 15.83 12.27
N GLY A 35 9.00 15.60 11.00
CA GLY A 35 10.35 15.22 10.61
C GLY A 35 10.77 13.89 11.24
N LEU A 36 9.88 12.90 11.23
CA LEU A 36 10.14 11.59 11.83
C LEU A 36 11.28 10.85 11.10
N ASP A 37 11.92 9.93 11.83
CA ASP A 37 12.85 8.98 11.22
C ASP A 37 12.15 8.23 10.08
N PRO A 38 12.75 8.15 8.87
CA PRO A 38 12.24 7.34 7.78
C PRO A 38 11.88 5.91 8.18
N GLU A 39 12.63 5.26 9.07
CA GLU A 39 12.33 3.89 9.50
C GLU A 39 11.01 3.82 10.28
N ILE A 40 10.70 4.80 11.13
CA ILE A 40 9.40 4.89 11.82
C ILE A 40 8.26 5.02 10.80
N THR A 41 8.50 5.76 9.71
CA THR A 41 7.50 5.93 8.64
C THR A 41 7.32 4.65 7.85
N ALA A 42 8.41 3.94 7.56
CA ALA A 42 8.37 2.64 6.90
C ALA A 42 7.61 1.60 7.76
N ASP A 43 7.87 1.57 9.07
CA ASP A 43 7.15 0.73 10.03
C ASP A 43 5.64 1.03 10.03
N ALA A 44 5.25 2.30 10.04
CA ALA A 44 3.84 2.70 10.02
C ALA A 44 3.12 2.25 8.74
N HIS A 45 3.75 2.38 7.57
CA HIS A 45 3.21 1.82 6.32
C HIS A 45 3.16 0.29 6.35
N MET A 46 4.16 -0.36 6.95
CA MET A 46 4.15 -1.82 7.11
C MET A 46 2.99 -2.29 7.99
N GLU A 47 2.67 -1.58 9.08
CA GLU A 47 1.49 -1.86 9.91
C GLU A 47 0.19 -1.78 9.09
N LEU A 48 0.03 -0.73 8.28
CA LEU A 48 -1.13 -0.58 7.38
C LEU A 48 -1.19 -1.71 6.35
N ALA A 49 -0.05 -2.13 5.78
CA ALA A 49 0.02 -3.22 4.83
C ALA A 49 -0.48 -4.54 5.42
N VAL A 50 -0.04 -4.89 6.64
CA VAL A 50 -0.52 -6.09 7.35
C VAL A 50 -2.01 -6.00 7.65
N MET A 51 -2.47 -4.86 8.14
CA MET A 51 -3.89 -4.64 8.45
C MET A 51 -4.77 -4.83 7.21
N PHE A 52 -4.44 -4.18 6.10
CA PHE A 52 -5.21 -4.31 4.86
C PHE A 52 -5.14 -5.71 4.25
N LEU A 53 -4.03 -6.42 4.39
CA LEU A 53 -3.92 -7.81 3.93
C LEU A 53 -4.91 -8.71 4.68
N GLU A 54 -4.95 -8.63 6.01
CA GLU A 54 -5.83 -9.46 6.83
C GLU A 54 -7.31 -9.08 6.65
N GLU A 55 -7.63 -7.80 6.54
CA GLU A 55 -8.97 -7.35 6.15
C GLU A 55 -9.38 -7.90 4.78
N GLY A 56 -8.51 -7.78 3.77
CA GLY A 56 -8.76 -8.27 2.42
C GLY A 56 -9.03 -9.77 2.39
N LYS A 57 -8.18 -10.56 3.06
CA LYS A 57 -8.35 -12.01 3.22
C LYS A 57 -9.68 -12.38 3.87
N GLY A 58 -10.08 -11.65 4.91
CA GLY A 58 -11.33 -11.87 5.64
C GLY A 58 -12.60 -11.54 4.83
N LEU A 59 -12.46 -10.79 3.73
CA LEU A 59 -13.55 -10.35 2.87
C LEU A 59 -13.71 -11.18 1.60
N ILE A 60 -12.72 -12.00 1.19
CA ILE A 60 -12.73 -12.68 -0.12
C ILE A 60 -14.05 -13.42 -0.41
N ASP A 61 -14.55 -14.20 0.56
CA ASP A 61 -15.77 -15.00 0.39
C ASP A 61 -17.06 -14.25 0.77
N LYS A 62 -16.96 -13.01 1.30
CA LYS A 62 -18.08 -12.21 1.80
C LYS A 62 -18.39 -11.02 0.89
N ASP A 63 -17.35 -10.29 0.52
CA ASP A 63 -17.36 -9.12 -0.34
C ASP A 63 -16.08 -9.11 -1.20
N PRO A 64 -16.10 -9.83 -2.35
CA PRO A 64 -14.98 -9.89 -3.29
C PRO A 64 -14.52 -8.51 -3.80
N VAL A 65 -15.45 -7.55 -3.92
CA VAL A 65 -15.16 -6.20 -4.42
C VAL A 65 -14.28 -5.46 -3.41
N GLN A 66 -14.68 -5.47 -2.13
CA GLN A 66 -13.89 -4.87 -1.07
C GLN A 66 -12.60 -5.65 -0.78
N ALA A 67 -12.61 -6.98 -0.88
CA ALA A 67 -11.40 -7.78 -0.78
C ALA A 67 -10.35 -7.37 -1.81
N SER A 68 -10.77 -7.14 -3.05
CA SER A 68 -9.88 -6.71 -4.14
C SER A 68 -9.21 -5.36 -3.84
N GLU A 69 -9.97 -4.39 -3.33
CA GLU A 69 -9.42 -3.09 -2.96
C GLU A 69 -8.46 -3.18 -1.77
N LYS A 70 -8.80 -3.96 -0.74
CA LYS A 70 -7.95 -4.12 0.44
C LYS A 70 -6.63 -4.81 0.12
N LEU A 71 -6.64 -5.83 -0.74
CA LEU A 71 -5.41 -6.49 -1.21
C LEU A 71 -4.53 -5.54 -2.05
N TYR A 72 -5.14 -4.68 -2.86
CA TYR A 72 -4.40 -3.62 -3.56
C TYR A 72 -3.75 -2.65 -2.58
N LYS A 73 -4.51 -2.12 -1.62
CA LYS A 73 -4.00 -1.20 -0.58
C LYS A 73 -2.87 -1.84 0.24
N ALA A 74 -2.98 -3.12 0.59
CA ALA A 74 -1.90 -3.85 1.26
C ALA A 74 -0.59 -3.82 0.45
N THR A 75 -0.71 -3.97 -0.87
CA THR A 75 0.42 -3.92 -1.81
C THR A 75 1.00 -2.51 -1.92
N GLU A 76 0.16 -1.48 -2.04
CA GLU A 76 0.60 -0.08 -2.08
C GLU A 76 1.41 0.29 -0.83
N GLU A 77 0.91 -0.06 0.36
CA GLU A 77 1.56 0.27 1.62
C GLU A 77 2.89 -0.49 1.79
N ALA A 78 2.98 -1.75 1.33
CA ALA A 78 4.24 -2.49 1.30
C ALA A 78 5.29 -1.84 0.37
N ILE A 79 4.87 -1.37 -0.81
CA ILE A 79 5.74 -0.65 -1.74
C ILE A 79 6.23 0.66 -1.12
N LYS A 80 5.36 1.44 -0.47
CA LYS A 80 5.73 2.68 0.23
C LYS A 80 6.76 2.41 1.33
N ALA A 81 6.52 1.40 2.17
CA ALA A 81 7.44 1.01 3.23
C ALA A 81 8.84 0.68 2.68
N LEU A 82 8.94 -0.17 1.64
CA LEU A 82 10.22 -0.50 1.01
C LEU A 82 10.88 0.69 0.32
N THR A 83 10.10 1.57 -0.29
CA THR A 83 10.63 2.76 -0.96
C THR A 83 11.34 3.69 0.02
N ILE A 84 10.74 3.85 1.20
CA ILE A 84 11.28 4.66 2.31
C ILE A 84 12.51 3.97 2.90
N HIS A 85 12.40 2.69 3.24
CA HIS A 85 13.47 1.89 3.83
C HIS A 85 14.72 1.82 2.93
N TYR A 86 14.54 1.59 1.63
CA TYR A 86 15.64 1.59 0.66
C TYR A 86 16.12 2.99 0.24
N LYS A 87 15.53 4.06 0.79
CA LYS A 87 15.89 5.45 0.52
C LYS A 87 15.92 5.74 -0.97
N LEU A 88 14.82 5.40 -1.66
CA LEU A 88 14.69 5.62 -3.09
C LEU A 88 14.41 7.11 -3.38
N ASP A 89 15.42 7.96 -3.16
CA ASP A 89 15.31 9.42 -3.14
C ASP A 89 14.67 10.01 -4.41
N THR A 90 14.95 9.44 -5.58
CA THR A 90 14.34 9.86 -6.85
C THR A 90 12.80 9.78 -6.82
N VAL A 91 12.26 8.76 -6.16
CA VAL A 91 10.80 8.59 -5.99
C VAL A 91 10.32 9.48 -4.84
N LEU A 92 10.99 9.43 -3.68
CA LEU A 92 10.59 10.17 -2.48
C LEU A 92 10.56 11.69 -2.70
N ASN A 93 11.51 12.24 -3.46
CA ASN A 93 11.54 13.67 -3.80
C ASN A 93 10.29 14.09 -4.59
N LYS A 94 9.86 13.29 -5.57
CA LYS A 94 8.64 13.58 -6.35
C LYS A 94 7.38 13.48 -5.49
N VAL A 95 7.31 12.49 -4.61
CA VAL A 95 6.20 12.35 -3.65
C VAL A 95 6.14 13.57 -2.73
N ASN A 96 7.28 14.04 -2.24
CA ASN A 96 7.36 15.22 -1.38
C ASN A 96 6.97 16.52 -2.11
N GLU A 97 7.48 16.74 -3.33
CA GLU A 97 7.11 17.89 -4.16
C GLU A 97 5.61 17.93 -4.45
N ARG A 98 5.01 16.76 -4.72
CA ARG A 98 3.58 16.64 -5.01
C ARG A 98 2.70 16.60 -3.75
N GLY A 99 3.30 16.32 -2.60
CA GLY A 99 2.65 16.17 -1.31
C GLY A 99 1.82 14.89 -1.14
N ARG A 100 1.86 13.96 -2.11
CA ARG A 100 1.14 12.67 -2.09
C ARG A 100 1.76 11.65 -3.05
N TRP A 101 1.52 10.38 -2.77
CA TRP A 101 1.82 9.29 -3.71
C TRP A 101 0.84 9.28 -4.89
N THR A 102 1.32 8.84 -6.05
CA THR A 102 0.48 8.49 -7.19
C THR A 102 0.92 7.14 -7.77
N VAL A 103 0.06 6.54 -8.59
CA VAL A 103 0.40 5.30 -9.30
C VAL A 103 1.71 5.44 -10.09
N ALA A 104 1.99 6.60 -10.69
CA ALA A 104 3.24 6.81 -11.43
C ALA A 104 4.49 6.70 -10.54
N GLU A 105 4.42 7.23 -9.31
CA GLU A 105 5.52 7.08 -8.35
C GLU A 105 5.62 5.66 -7.78
N LEU A 106 4.48 4.98 -7.59
CA LEU A 106 4.45 3.57 -7.19
C LEU A 106 5.09 2.67 -8.27
N GLU A 107 4.75 2.85 -9.55
CA GLU A 107 5.38 2.12 -10.67
C GLU A 107 6.90 2.28 -10.66
N LYS A 108 7.39 3.52 -10.45
CA LYS A 108 8.84 3.77 -10.35
C LYS A 108 9.49 3.16 -9.12
N ALA A 109 8.79 3.11 -8.00
CA ALA A 109 9.24 2.36 -6.84
C ALA A 109 9.33 0.86 -7.13
N VAL A 110 8.30 0.28 -7.77
CA VAL A 110 8.28 -1.14 -8.15
C VAL A 110 9.45 -1.48 -9.07
N GLU A 111 9.74 -0.68 -10.09
CA GLU A 111 10.91 -0.86 -10.96
C GLU A 111 12.21 -0.98 -10.14
N ALA A 112 12.46 -0.04 -9.23
CA ALA A 112 13.68 -0.01 -8.41
C ALA A 112 13.74 -1.11 -7.34
N ILE A 113 12.61 -1.47 -6.72
CA ILE A 113 12.54 -2.56 -5.74
C ILE A 113 12.71 -3.91 -6.44
N ASN A 114 12.15 -4.06 -7.63
CA ASN A 114 12.26 -5.26 -8.44
C ASN A 114 13.72 -5.61 -8.78
N GLU A 115 14.58 -4.62 -9.02
CA GLU A 115 16.02 -4.85 -9.20
C GLU A 115 16.70 -5.48 -7.97
N ARG A 116 16.13 -5.28 -6.77
CA ARG A 116 16.66 -5.80 -5.50
C ARG A 116 16.05 -7.14 -5.11
N LEU A 117 14.74 -7.30 -5.31
CA LEU A 117 13.99 -8.47 -4.85
C LEU A 117 13.71 -9.50 -5.95
N GLY A 118 13.81 -9.11 -7.22
CA GLY A 118 13.56 -9.94 -8.38
C GLY A 118 12.13 -9.86 -8.93
N GLU A 119 11.95 -10.42 -10.13
CA GLU A 119 10.74 -10.27 -10.97
C GLU A 119 9.41 -10.58 -10.28
N TRP A 120 9.42 -11.51 -9.32
CA TRP A 120 8.21 -11.89 -8.58
C TRP A 120 7.57 -10.69 -7.86
N PHE A 121 8.34 -9.66 -7.50
CA PHE A 121 7.84 -8.45 -6.87
C PHE A 121 6.96 -7.65 -7.84
N ARG A 122 7.43 -7.45 -9.08
CA ARG A 122 6.66 -6.82 -10.15
C ARG A 122 5.39 -7.62 -10.48
N VAL A 123 5.48 -8.95 -10.52
CA VAL A 123 4.31 -9.81 -10.76
C VAL A 123 3.23 -9.61 -9.68
N ALA A 124 3.63 -9.54 -8.41
CA ALA A 124 2.69 -9.28 -7.32
C ALA A 124 2.01 -7.90 -7.44
N TRP A 125 2.74 -6.87 -7.89
CA TRP A 125 2.18 -5.55 -8.20
C TRP A 125 1.19 -5.58 -9.38
N ASP A 126 1.53 -6.29 -10.47
CA ASP A 126 0.65 -6.44 -11.63
C ASP A 126 -0.67 -7.13 -11.23
N GLU A 127 -0.58 -8.17 -10.39
CA GLU A 127 -1.75 -8.87 -9.88
C GLU A 127 -2.61 -8.00 -8.96
N ALA A 128 -1.99 -7.19 -8.10
CA ALA A 128 -2.71 -6.23 -7.26
C ALA A 128 -3.43 -5.17 -8.11
N ASN A 129 -2.79 -4.62 -9.15
CA ASN A 129 -3.46 -3.72 -10.09
C ASN A 129 -4.62 -4.39 -10.83
N TYR A 130 -4.44 -5.66 -11.22
CA TYR A 130 -5.53 -6.42 -11.83
C TYR A 130 -6.73 -6.55 -10.88
N LEU A 131 -6.50 -6.82 -9.58
CA LEU A 131 -7.56 -6.80 -8.58
C LEU A 131 -8.19 -5.42 -8.43
N HIS A 132 -7.40 -4.35 -8.41
CA HIS A 132 -7.92 -2.99 -8.27
C HIS A 132 -8.83 -2.60 -9.44
N VAL A 133 -8.39 -2.84 -10.68
CA VAL A 133 -9.17 -2.50 -11.87
C VAL A 133 -10.36 -3.45 -12.02
N TRP A 134 -10.11 -4.76 -12.13
CA TRP A 134 -11.16 -5.70 -12.52
C TRP A 134 -12.01 -6.17 -11.35
N GLY A 135 -11.45 -6.21 -10.15
CA GLY A 135 -12.15 -6.63 -8.93
C GLY A 135 -12.90 -5.47 -8.27
N PHE A 136 -12.23 -4.35 -8.04
CA PHE A 136 -12.84 -3.21 -7.35
C PHE A 136 -13.63 -2.28 -8.29
N HIS A 137 -12.99 -1.71 -9.31
CA HIS A 137 -13.67 -0.74 -10.18
C HIS A 137 -14.70 -1.38 -11.12
N GLU A 138 -14.35 -2.49 -11.76
CA GLU A 138 -15.23 -3.13 -12.76
C GLU A 138 -16.14 -4.23 -12.18
N THR A 139 -15.87 -4.67 -10.95
CA THR A 139 -16.68 -5.69 -10.22
C THR A 139 -16.86 -7.01 -10.98
N LYS A 140 -15.82 -7.45 -11.70
CA LYS A 140 -15.87 -8.64 -12.59
C LYS A 140 -15.26 -9.91 -11.99
N LEU A 141 -14.57 -9.81 -10.86
CA LEU A 141 -13.86 -10.94 -10.28
C LEU A 141 -14.67 -11.62 -9.18
N ASP A 142 -14.63 -12.95 -9.18
CA ASP A 142 -15.16 -13.77 -8.10
C ASP A 142 -14.08 -14.09 -7.04
N ALA A 143 -14.50 -14.74 -5.95
CA ALA A 143 -13.61 -15.12 -4.87
C ALA A 143 -12.42 -16.00 -5.34
N ASN A 144 -12.64 -16.89 -6.32
CA ASN A 144 -11.58 -17.77 -6.82
C ASN A 144 -10.53 -16.99 -7.61
N ALA A 145 -10.96 -16.06 -8.46
CA ALA A 145 -10.08 -15.17 -9.21
C ALA A 145 -9.23 -14.27 -8.29
N ILE A 146 -9.74 -13.95 -7.10
CA ILE A 146 -8.97 -13.23 -6.06
C ILE A 146 -7.97 -14.16 -5.38
N LYS A 147 -8.39 -15.36 -4.93
CA LYS A 147 -7.53 -16.32 -4.20
C LYS A 147 -6.27 -16.69 -4.98
N VAL A 148 -6.35 -16.83 -6.30
CA VAL A 148 -5.17 -17.15 -7.13
C VAL A 148 -4.09 -16.06 -7.09
N ARG A 149 -4.51 -14.78 -6.96
CA ARG A 149 -3.61 -13.60 -6.90
C ARG A 149 -3.19 -13.24 -5.47
N GLN A 150 -4.05 -13.51 -4.50
CA GLN A 150 -3.80 -13.25 -3.07
C GLN A 150 -2.46 -13.83 -2.62
N SER A 151 -2.05 -15.00 -3.13
CA SER A 151 -0.82 -15.67 -2.71
C SER A 151 0.45 -14.84 -2.95
N ASN A 152 0.55 -14.16 -4.10
CA ASN A 152 1.70 -13.31 -4.42
C ASN A 152 1.67 -11.99 -3.64
N ILE A 153 0.49 -11.42 -3.41
CA ILE A 153 0.31 -10.22 -2.56
C ILE A 153 0.73 -10.53 -1.12
N GLU A 154 0.27 -11.65 -0.57
CA GLU A 154 0.64 -12.11 0.77
C GLU A 154 2.15 -12.36 0.88
N LYS A 155 2.77 -12.94 -0.16
CA LYS A 155 4.22 -13.10 -0.24
C LYS A 155 4.94 -11.75 -0.24
N MET A 156 4.46 -10.76 -0.99
CA MET A 156 5.04 -9.41 -1.03
C MET A 156 5.01 -8.76 0.36
N VAL A 157 3.85 -8.76 1.01
CA VAL A 157 3.67 -8.15 2.35
C VAL A 157 4.56 -8.85 3.38
N LYS A 158 4.58 -10.18 3.42
CA LYS A 158 5.45 -10.94 4.34
C LYS A 158 6.93 -10.65 4.09
N LYS A 159 7.35 -10.62 2.83
CA LYS A 159 8.75 -10.34 2.51
C LYS A 159 9.14 -8.91 2.91
N THR A 160 8.25 -7.96 2.70
CA THR A 160 8.44 -6.58 3.14
C THR A 160 8.58 -6.53 4.67
N GLN A 161 7.69 -7.21 5.40
CA GLN A 161 7.74 -7.28 6.85
C GLN A 161 9.07 -7.84 7.36
N GLU A 162 9.57 -8.92 6.76
CA GLU A 162 10.89 -9.49 7.10
C GLU A 162 12.01 -8.45 6.95
N ILE A 163 12.02 -7.69 5.85
CA ILE A 163 13.05 -6.68 5.56
C ILE A 163 12.99 -5.54 6.58
N ILE A 164 11.79 -5.00 6.82
CA ILE A 164 11.57 -3.90 7.76
C ILE A 164 11.95 -4.32 9.18
N MET A 165 11.46 -5.47 9.67
CA MET A 165 11.78 -5.95 11.02
C MET A 165 13.26 -6.35 11.20
N SER A 166 13.94 -6.81 10.15
CA SER A 166 15.37 -7.13 10.23
C SER A 166 16.27 -5.90 10.37
N SER A 167 15.73 -4.71 10.13
CA SER A 167 16.47 -3.45 10.17
C SER A 167 16.33 -2.71 11.52
N THR A 168 15.45 -3.20 12.39
CA THR A 168 15.20 -2.66 13.74
C THR A 168 16.12 -3.29 14.82
N HIS A 169 17.11 -4.10 14.42
CA HIS A 169 18.08 -4.79 15.29
C HIS A 169 19.51 -4.59 14.81
#